data_AF-A0A2D5YMW7-F1
#
_entry.id   AF-A0A2D5YMW7-F1
#
_cell.length_a   1.000
_cell.length_b   1.000
_cell.length_c   1.000
_cell.angle_alpha   90.00
_cell.angle_beta   90.00
_cell.angle_gamma   90.00
#
_symmetry.space_group_name_H-M   'P 1'
#
loop_
_entity.id
_entity.type
_entity.pdbx_description
1 polymer ?
#
loop_
_entity_poly.entity_id
_entity_poly.type
_entity_poly.pdbx_seq_one_letter_code
_entity_poly.pdbx_strand_id
1 'polypeptide(L)'
;MKTMSVMKMVLLIVTVNFSFAYSDADWSRHASIKEGETRENIYELSQDDLAELREKGFIHALKYPVNISGLLIPYEPMINFFKTKDDSLLKLILAKLGETQMGIKSEEDLYKWLGLNKFNDENATGIYRIPYPEGYKPDYYMGASIIDTKWGKGLSFSCAACHSANLFGTSVMGLTNKVTKANKLFVKAKQFLPFVPTKLFQKVGGATDEETFMLKRTKNNIGAVGVKDPLVVGLDTSLPQVALSLARRNSDDYATKNKIFEAFPKRNMLEHKRA
;
A
#
# COMPACT_ATOMS: atom_id res chain seq x y z
N MET A 1 -55.33 -5.72 -70.08
CA MET A 1 -54.77 -6.98 -69.56
C MET A 1 -53.56 -6.63 -68.71
N LYS A 2 -53.67 -6.67 -67.37
CA LYS A 2 -53.11 -7.73 -66.47
C LYS A 2 -51.67 -8.10 -66.89
N THR A 3 -50.66 -7.89 -66.05
CA THR A 3 -50.48 -8.58 -64.77
C THR A 3 -49.59 -7.83 -63.78
N MET A 4 -50.01 -7.81 -62.50
CA MET A 4 -49.14 -7.64 -61.34
C MET A 4 -48.11 -8.77 -61.28
N SER A 5 -46.88 -8.47 -60.86
CA SER A 5 -46.09 -9.43 -60.10
C SER A 5 -45.34 -8.69 -58.98
N VAL A 6 -45.93 -8.78 -57.80
CA VAL A 6 -45.23 -8.75 -56.52
C VAL A 6 -44.11 -9.79 -56.56
N MET A 7 -42.94 -9.52 -56.00
CA MET A 7 -42.27 -10.38 -54.99
C MET A 7 -40.74 -10.22 -54.96
N LYS A 8 -40.24 -10.01 -53.72
CA LYS A 8 -38.87 -10.19 -53.18
C LYS A 8 -37.84 -9.08 -53.47
N MET A 9 -37.58 -8.17 -52.52
CA MET A 9 -36.81 -8.36 -51.28
C MET A 9 -35.32 -8.60 -51.55
N VAL A 10 -34.51 -7.53 -51.54
CA VAL A 10 -33.13 -7.54 -51.05
C VAL A 10 -32.84 -6.16 -50.43
N LEU A 11 -33.23 -5.99 -49.16
CA LEU A 11 -32.68 -4.93 -48.33
C LEU A 11 -31.41 -5.50 -47.70
N LEU A 12 -30.25 -5.21 -48.30
CA LEU A 12 -28.95 -5.61 -47.78
C LEU A 12 -28.60 -4.72 -46.58
N ILE A 13 -29.12 -5.06 -45.41
CA ILE A 13 -28.65 -4.48 -44.15
C ILE A 13 -27.26 -5.07 -43.92
N VAL A 14 -26.22 -4.29 -44.22
CA VAL A 14 -24.85 -4.57 -43.79
C VAL A 14 -24.80 -4.30 -42.28
N THR A 15 -25.16 -5.30 -41.48
CA THR A 15 -24.79 -5.32 -40.06
C THR A 15 -23.29 -5.56 -40.00
N VAL A 16 -22.51 -4.48 -39.89
CA VAL A 16 -21.13 -4.57 -39.44
C VAL A 16 -21.18 -4.99 -37.98
N ASN A 17 -21.17 -6.30 -37.73
CA ASN A 17 -20.88 -6.83 -36.42
C ASN A 17 -19.40 -6.53 -36.16
N PHE A 18 -19.14 -5.43 -35.45
CA PHE A 18 -17.89 -5.29 -34.71
C PHE A 18 -17.93 -6.33 -33.59
N SER A 19 -17.59 -7.57 -33.94
CA SER A 19 -17.13 -8.54 -32.96
C SER A 19 -15.81 -8.02 -32.45
N PHE A 20 -15.86 -7.24 -31.36
CA PHE A 20 -14.69 -7.11 -30.49
C PHE A 20 -14.40 -8.52 -30.00
N ALA A 21 -13.46 -9.18 -30.66
CA ALA A 21 -12.85 -10.38 -30.13
C ALA A 21 -12.06 -9.94 -28.90
N TYR A 22 -12.74 -9.87 -27.75
CA TYR A 22 -12.04 -10.05 -26.49
C TYR A 22 -11.45 -11.45 -26.57
N SER A 23 -10.18 -11.52 -26.95
CA SER A 23 -9.36 -12.69 -26.72
C SER A 23 -9.40 -12.92 -25.22
N ASP A 24 -10.24 -13.86 -24.76
CA ASP A 24 -10.20 -14.35 -23.38
C ASP A 24 -8.78 -14.87 -23.17
N ALA A 25 -7.93 -14.05 -22.54
CA ALA A 25 -6.54 -14.40 -22.34
C ALA A 25 -6.48 -15.79 -21.71
N ASP A 26 -5.77 -16.73 -22.34
CA ASP A 26 -5.66 -18.08 -21.82
C ASP A 26 -4.85 -18.05 -20.52
N TRP A 27 -5.56 -18.24 -19.41
CA TRP A 27 -5.03 -18.37 -18.04
C TRP A 27 -4.91 -19.84 -17.61
N SER A 28 -5.12 -20.79 -18.51
CA SER A 28 -4.97 -22.21 -18.20
C SER A 28 -3.52 -22.56 -17.86
N ARG A 29 -3.34 -23.68 -17.15
CA ARG A 29 -2.02 -24.19 -16.77
C ARG A 29 -1.09 -24.46 -17.96
N HIS A 30 -1.66 -24.67 -19.14
CA HIS A 30 -0.93 -25.01 -20.37
C HIS A 30 -0.78 -23.81 -21.31
N ALA A 31 -1.27 -22.64 -20.92
CA ALA A 31 -1.08 -21.42 -21.68
C ALA A 31 0.42 -21.14 -21.85
N SER A 32 0.86 -21.00 -23.09
CA SER A 32 2.23 -20.61 -23.44
C SER A 32 2.21 -19.24 -24.11
N ILE A 33 3.28 -18.49 -23.92
CA ILE A 33 3.54 -17.26 -24.66
C ILE A 33 4.62 -17.65 -25.67
N LYS A 34 4.41 -17.36 -26.96
CA LYS A 34 5.44 -17.68 -27.96
C LYS A 34 6.66 -16.81 -27.70
N GLU A 35 7.82 -17.33 -28.07
CA GLU A 35 9.06 -16.56 -27.98
C GLU A 35 8.93 -15.24 -28.76
N GLY A 36 9.27 -14.12 -28.13
CA GLY A 36 9.12 -12.78 -28.69
C GLY A 36 7.74 -12.14 -28.51
N GLU A 37 6.71 -12.89 -28.08
CA GLU A 37 5.42 -12.31 -27.70
C GLU A 37 5.45 -11.85 -26.23
N THR A 38 4.75 -10.76 -25.91
CA THR A 38 4.61 -10.26 -24.53
C THR A 38 3.14 -10.16 -24.16
N ARG A 39 2.83 -10.26 -22.87
CA ARG A 39 1.50 -9.96 -22.30
C ARG A 39 1.48 -8.58 -21.66
N GLU A 40 2.25 -7.61 -22.18
CA GLU A 40 2.32 -6.28 -21.57
C GLU A 40 1.02 -5.48 -21.74
N ASN A 41 0.27 -5.75 -22.81
CA ASN A 41 -0.98 -5.07 -23.16
C ASN A 41 -2.14 -6.06 -23.30
N ILE A 42 -2.49 -6.72 -22.19
CA ILE A 42 -3.59 -7.71 -22.15
C ILE A 42 -4.97 -7.12 -22.49
N TYR A 43 -5.09 -5.79 -22.54
CA TYR A 43 -6.31 -5.08 -22.87
C TYR A 43 -6.33 -4.59 -24.31
N GLU A 44 -5.30 -4.91 -25.11
CA GLU A 44 -5.19 -4.55 -26.53
C GLU A 44 -5.38 -3.04 -26.79
N LEU A 45 -4.93 -2.20 -25.86
CA LEU A 45 -5.04 -0.76 -25.94
C LEU A 45 -4.13 -0.17 -27.02
N SER A 46 -4.43 1.04 -27.50
CA SER A 46 -3.47 1.80 -28.30
C SER A 46 -2.20 2.08 -27.50
N GLN A 47 -1.08 2.39 -28.16
CA GLN A 47 0.18 2.68 -27.44
C GLN A 47 0.06 3.91 -26.54
N ASP A 48 -0.68 4.93 -26.98
CA ASP A 48 -0.91 6.14 -26.20
C ASP A 48 -1.80 5.84 -24.97
N ASP A 49 -2.89 5.09 -25.17
CA ASP A 49 -3.78 4.68 -24.06
C ASP A 49 -3.05 3.77 -23.06
N LEU A 50 -2.20 2.86 -23.55
CA LEU A 50 -1.39 1.98 -22.70
C LEU A 50 -0.38 2.79 -21.88
N ALA A 51 0.29 3.77 -22.50
CA ALA A 51 1.23 4.64 -21.81
C ALA A 51 0.54 5.46 -20.71
N GLU A 52 -0.59 6.08 -21.04
CA GLU A 52 -1.40 6.84 -20.08
C GLU A 52 -1.92 5.96 -18.94
N LEU A 53 -2.43 4.77 -19.26
CA LEU A 53 -2.94 3.83 -18.27
C LEU A 53 -1.84 3.30 -17.37
N ARG A 54 -0.65 3.01 -17.92
CA ARG A 54 0.53 2.60 -17.12
C ARG A 54 0.95 3.72 -16.17
N GLU A 55 1.01 4.96 -16.65
CA GLU A 55 1.35 6.11 -15.81
C GLU A 55 0.34 6.31 -14.67
N LYS A 56 -0.96 6.28 -14.97
CA LYS A 56 -2.03 6.32 -13.97
C LYS A 56 -1.93 5.17 -12.96
N GLY A 57 -1.66 3.96 -13.43
CA GLY A 57 -1.46 2.78 -12.59
C GLY A 57 -0.26 2.91 -11.64
N PHE A 58 0.85 3.45 -12.14
CA PHE A 58 2.02 3.76 -11.30
C PHE A 58 1.70 4.79 -10.24
N ILE A 59 1.10 5.93 -10.61
CA ILE A 59 0.71 6.98 -9.66
C ILE A 59 -0.22 6.41 -8.59
N HIS A 60 -1.19 5.58 -8.97
CA HIS A 60 -2.10 4.92 -8.05
C HIS A 60 -1.36 3.99 -7.07
N ALA A 61 -0.41 3.19 -7.55
CA ALA A 61 0.39 2.29 -6.72
C ALA A 61 1.40 3.03 -5.80
N LEU A 62 1.84 4.23 -6.22
CA LEU A 62 2.75 5.09 -5.44
C LEU A 62 2.00 5.87 -4.36
N LYS A 63 0.79 6.33 -4.64
CA LYS A 63 -0.06 7.13 -3.73
C LYS A 63 -1.41 6.44 -3.52
N TYR A 64 -1.39 5.21 -3.01
CA TYR A 64 -2.63 4.49 -2.70
C TYR A 64 -3.19 4.96 -1.34
N PRO A 65 -4.31 5.70 -1.28
CA PRO A 65 -4.83 6.19 -0.02
C PRO A 65 -5.51 5.05 0.74
N VAL A 66 -4.85 4.48 1.74
CA VAL A 66 -5.45 3.48 2.63
C VAL A 66 -6.30 4.15 3.73
N ASN A 67 -7.20 5.07 3.36
CA ASN A 67 -8.05 5.81 4.29
C ASN A 67 -9.08 4.91 5.02
N ILE A 68 -9.53 3.83 4.36
CA ILE A 68 -10.48 2.86 4.92
C ILE A 68 -9.89 2.07 6.10
N SER A 69 -8.57 1.80 6.09
CA SER A 69 -7.93 1.01 7.16
C SER A 69 -8.10 1.65 8.53
N GLY A 70 -8.13 2.99 8.57
CA GLY A 70 -8.08 3.78 9.80
C GLY A 70 -6.77 3.58 10.57
N LEU A 71 -5.69 3.24 9.87
CA LEU A 71 -4.33 3.12 10.38
C LEU A 71 -3.46 4.19 9.73
N LEU A 72 -3.42 5.36 10.36
CA LEU A 72 -2.64 6.51 9.91
C LEU A 72 -1.77 7.03 11.04
N ILE A 73 -0.56 7.44 10.71
CA ILE A 73 0.30 8.18 11.63
C ILE A 73 0.01 9.66 11.41
N PRO A 74 -0.41 10.44 12.42
CA PRO A 74 -0.59 11.89 12.25
C PRO A 74 0.75 12.50 11.87
N TYR A 75 0.84 13.06 10.66
CA TYR A 75 2.12 13.36 10.01
C TYR A 75 2.82 14.54 10.66
N GLU A 76 2.18 15.71 10.74
CA GLU A 76 2.80 16.92 11.31
C GLU A 76 3.22 16.71 12.78
N PRO A 77 2.41 16.08 13.66
CA PRO A 77 2.85 15.80 15.02
C PRO A 77 4.02 14.82 15.11
N MET A 78 4.12 13.85 14.20
CA MET A 78 5.28 12.96 14.11
C MET A 78 6.54 13.73 13.70
N ILE A 79 6.44 14.63 12.72
CA ILE A 79 7.57 15.48 12.31
C ILE A 79 8.01 16.39 13.45
N ASN A 80 7.07 17.02 14.16
CA ASN A 80 7.37 17.84 15.33
C ASN A 80 8.03 17.03 16.44
N PHE A 81 7.59 15.79 16.66
CA PHE A 81 8.22 14.88 17.62
C PHE A 81 9.69 14.61 17.28
N PHE A 82 10.05 14.40 16.01
CA PHE A 82 11.46 14.23 15.61
C PHE A 82 12.30 15.50 15.75
N LYS A 83 11.69 16.69 15.64
CA LYS A 83 12.38 17.98 15.79
C LYS A 83 12.66 18.35 17.24
N THR A 84 11.84 17.88 18.17
CA THR A 84 12.01 18.12 19.61
C THR A 84 13.21 17.30 20.12
N LYS A 85 14.36 17.92 20.38
CA LYS A 85 15.57 17.20 20.84
C LYS A 85 15.74 17.17 22.37
N ASP A 86 15.05 18.03 23.11
CA ASP A 86 15.33 18.28 24.54
C ASP A 86 14.11 18.29 25.46
N ASP A 87 13.08 17.52 25.13
CA ASP A 87 11.97 17.30 26.06
C ASP A 87 12.26 16.08 26.96
N SER A 88 12.32 16.28 28.28
CA SER A 88 12.53 15.21 29.27
C SER A 88 11.45 14.13 29.20
N LEU A 89 10.27 14.50 28.74
CA LEU A 89 9.10 13.65 28.61
C LEU A 89 9.13 12.87 27.29
N LEU A 90 9.76 13.42 26.25
CA LEU A 90 10.17 12.68 25.05
C LEU A 90 11.22 11.62 25.38
N LYS A 91 12.25 11.97 26.16
CA LYS A 91 13.28 11.02 26.62
C LYS A 91 12.67 9.85 27.41
N LEU A 92 11.63 10.11 28.22
CA LEU A 92 10.88 9.07 28.94
C LEU A 92 10.08 8.15 28.00
N ILE A 93 9.44 8.71 26.97
CA ILE A 93 8.75 7.91 25.93
C ILE A 93 9.77 7.05 25.18
N LEU A 94 10.87 7.64 24.69
CA LEU A 94 11.93 6.94 23.94
C LEU A 94 12.61 5.85 24.78
N ALA A 95 12.89 6.11 26.07
CA ALA A 95 13.39 5.12 27.01
C ALA A 95 12.42 3.95 27.18
N LYS A 96 11.11 4.22 27.26
CA LYS A 96 10.07 3.17 27.35
C LYS A 96 9.83 2.45 26.01
N LEU A 97 10.09 3.12 24.90
CA LEU A 97 10.10 2.56 23.54
C LEU A 97 11.35 1.71 23.25
N GLY A 98 12.35 1.73 24.14
CA GLY A 98 13.60 1.01 23.97
C GLY A 98 14.42 1.56 22.81
N GLU A 99 14.70 2.88 22.83
CA GLU A 99 15.44 3.61 21.80
C GLU A 99 16.74 2.92 21.33
N THR A 100 17.34 2.06 22.15
CA THR A 100 18.51 1.24 21.80
C THR A 100 18.29 0.27 20.64
N GLN A 101 17.06 -0.07 20.24
CA GLN A 101 16.83 -1.09 19.18
C GLN A 101 16.51 -0.57 17.77
N MET A 102 16.11 0.68 17.55
CA MET A 102 15.65 1.12 16.20
C MET A 102 16.46 2.25 15.56
N GLY A 103 17.08 3.15 16.33
CA GLY A 103 17.92 4.22 15.76
C GLY A 103 17.21 5.25 14.87
N ILE A 104 15.88 5.35 14.93
CA ILE A 104 15.08 6.28 14.12
C ILE A 104 15.03 7.65 14.80
N LYS A 105 15.70 8.66 14.23
CA LYS A 105 15.78 10.01 14.81
C LYS A 105 15.15 11.08 13.92
N SER A 106 14.74 10.71 12.73
CA SER A 106 14.19 11.59 11.72
C SER A 106 13.20 10.84 10.84
N GLU A 107 12.45 11.60 10.03
CA GLU A 107 11.60 11.05 8.99
C GLU A 107 12.42 10.21 7.99
N GLU A 108 13.59 10.69 7.57
CA GLU A 108 14.47 9.95 6.66
C GLU A 108 14.93 8.63 7.29
N ASP A 109 15.28 8.62 8.57
CA ASP A 109 15.66 7.38 9.28
C ASP A 109 14.49 6.40 9.37
N LEU A 110 13.26 6.88 9.53
CA LEU A 110 12.06 6.03 9.53
C LEU A 110 11.92 5.33 8.18
N TYR A 111 12.04 6.07 7.08
CA TYR A 111 11.94 5.52 5.73
C TYR A 111 13.09 4.55 5.41
N LYS A 112 14.33 4.89 5.79
CA LYS A 112 15.49 3.99 5.66
C LYS A 112 15.33 2.73 6.51
N TRP A 113 14.89 2.87 7.76
CA TRP A 113 14.66 1.73 8.64
C TRP A 113 13.57 0.81 8.09
N LEU A 114 12.50 1.38 7.53
CA LEU A 114 11.45 0.65 6.83
C LEU A 114 11.94 -0.03 5.56
N GLY A 115 13.08 0.37 5.01
CA GLY A 115 13.63 -0.19 3.77
C GLY A 115 12.94 0.36 2.52
N LEU A 116 12.42 1.59 2.56
CA LEU A 116 11.82 2.24 1.40
C LEU A 116 12.89 2.66 0.39
N ASN A 117 12.49 2.84 -0.87
CA ASN A 117 13.38 3.29 -1.96
C ASN A 117 13.17 4.77 -2.27
N LYS A 118 14.19 5.46 -2.80
CA LYS A 118 14.04 6.84 -3.28
C LYS A 118 13.47 6.87 -4.69
N PHE A 119 12.82 7.96 -5.06
CA PHE A 119 12.51 8.24 -6.46
C PHE A 119 13.80 8.46 -7.26
N ASN A 120 13.83 7.93 -8.48
CA ASN A 120 14.91 8.20 -9.43
C ASN A 120 14.85 9.65 -9.93
N ASP A 121 15.89 10.08 -10.62
CA ASP A 121 15.96 11.42 -11.23
C ASP A 121 15.05 11.53 -12.47
N GLU A 122 14.67 12.76 -12.82
CA GLU A 122 13.73 13.08 -13.90
C GLU A 122 14.17 12.58 -15.28
N ASN A 123 15.48 12.44 -15.47
CA ASN A 123 16.09 11.97 -16.71
C ASN A 123 16.15 10.43 -16.81
N ALA A 124 15.64 9.68 -15.82
CA ALA A 124 15.58 8.22 -15.89
C ALA A 124 14.73 7.75 -17.08
N THR A 125 15.17 6.68 -17.75
CA THR A 125 14.54 6.13 -18.95
C THR A 125 14.18 4.65 -18.79
N GLY A 126 13.31 4.15 -19.67
CA GLY A 126 12.91 2.74 -19.69
C GLY A 126 12.29 2.28 -18.37
N ILE A 127 12.72 1.11 -17.87
CA ILE A 127 12.22 0.51 -16.63
C ILE A 127 12.53 1.33 -15.36
N TYR A 128 13.44 2.30 -15.45
CA TYR A 128 13.83 3.19 -14.35
C TYR A 128 12.98 4.46 -14.30
N ARG A 129 12.21 4.76 -15.37
CA ARG A 129 11.30 5.90 -15.38
C ARG A 129 10.08 5.59 -14.53
N ILE A 130 10.01 6.20 -13.35
CA ILE A 130 8.89 6.08 -12.42
C ILE A 130 8.24 7.47 -12.36
N PRO A 131 6.95 7.62 -12.69
CA PRO A 131 6.30 8.92 -12.67
C PRO A 131 6.22 9.47 -11.26
N TYR A 132 6.22 10.78 -11.15
CA TYR A 132 6.06 11.45 -9.87
C TYR A 132 4.58 11.66 -9.57
N PRO A 133 4.09 11.29 -8.37
CA PRO A 133 2.66 11.32 -8.07
C PRO A 133 1.97 12.68 -8.29
N GLU A 134 2.70 13.77 -8.05
CA GLU A 134 2.22 15.16 -8.20
C GLU A 134 2.91 15.89 -9.36
N GLY A 135 3.59 15.17 -10.25
CA GLY A 135 4.36 15.75 -11.36
C GLY A 135 5.73 16.32 -11.00
N TYR A 136 6.11 16.35 -9.72
CA TYR A 136 7.44 16.79 -9.24
C TYR A 136 8.05 15.78 -8.27
N LYS A 137 9.38 15.70 -8.22
CA LYS A 137 10.10 14.72 -7.39
C LYS A 137 9.77 14.92 -5.90
N PRO A 138 9.18 13.92 -5.22
CA PRO A 138 8.90 14.04 -3.80
C PRO A 138 10.17 14.09 -2.94
N ASP A 139 10.09 14.76 -1.80
CA ASP A 139 11.11 14.77 -0.75
C ASP A 139 11.05 13.54 0.16
N TYR A 140 9.96 12.77 0.09
CA TYR A 140 9.77 11.48 0.76
C TYR A 140 10.12 10.28 -0.14
N TYR A 141 10.25 9.12 0.50
CA TYR A 141 10.62 7.88 -0.18
C TYR A 141 9.41 7.22 -0.86
N MET A 142 9.64 6.51 -1.96
CA MET A 142 8.65 5.66 -2.60
C MET A 142 8.06 4.66 -1.61
N GLY A 143 6.73 4.56 -1.60
CA GLY A 143 6.01 3.74 -0.64
C GLY A 143 5.54 4.49 0.59
N ALA A 144 6.06 5.69 0.89
CA ALA A 144 5.42 6.61 1.83
C ALA A 144 4.32 7.39 1.09
N SER A 145 3.18 7.57 1.75
CA SER A 145 2.07 8.35 1.22
C SER A 145 1.53 9.28 2.29
N ILE A 146 1.71 10.58 2.07
CA ILE A 146 1.11 11.63 2.88
C ILE A 146 -0.26 11.91 2.26
N ILE A 147 -1.31 11.65 3.03
CA ILE A 147 -2.70 11.79 2.58
C ILE A 147 -3.42 12.88 3.36
N ASP A 148 -4.13 13.74 2.65
CA ASP A 148 -5.04 14.70 3.27
C ASP A 148 -6.29 13.98 3.75
N THR A 149 -6.61 14.19 5.02
CA THR A 149 -7.84 13.69 5.63
C THR A 149 -8.59 14.84 6.27
N LYS A 150 -9.86 14.61 6.62
CA LYS A 150 -10.63 15.58 7.41
C LYS A 150 -10.04 15.86 8.81
N TRP A 151 -9.03 15.10 9.23
CA TRP A 151 -8.37 15.25 10.52
C TRP A 151 -6.93 15.79 10.42
N GLY A 152 -6.54 16.31 9.25
CA GLY A 152 -5.16 16.70 8.95
C GLY A 152 -4.43 15.64 8.11
N LYS A 153 -3.12 15.84 7.93
CA LYS A 153 -2.27 14.97 7.12
C LYS A 153 -1.95 13.67 7.86
N GLY A 154 -2.21 12.55 7.20
CA GLY A 154 -1.85 11.22 7.69
C GLY A 154 -0.74 10.60 6.85
N LEU A 155 0.25 9.98 7.48
CA LEU A 155 1.19 9.10 6.80
C LEU A 155 0.63 7.68 6.76
N SER A 156 0.66 7.09 5.57
CA SER A 156 0.41 5.68 5.29
C SER A 156 1.49 5.14 4.36
N PHE A 157 1.41 3.85 4.06
CA PHE A 157 2.36 3.18 3.15
C PHE A 157 1.62 2.53 1.98
N SER A 158 2.07 2.83 0.76
CA SER A 158 1.44 2.36 -0.48
C SER A 158 2.05 1.04 -0.98
N CYS A 159 1.51 0.53 -2.09
CA CYS A 159 1.97 -0.70 -2.74
C CYS A 159 3.48 -0.66 -3.04
N ALA A 160 4.01 0.52 -3.38
CA ALA A 160 5.43 0.71 -3.67
C ALA A 160 6.36 0.38 -2.48
N ALA A 161 5.87 0.38 -1.23
CA ALA A 161 6.68 -0.03 -0.08
C ALA A 161 7.16 -1.50 -0.17
N CYS A 162 6.36 -2.35 -0.84
CA CYS A 162 6.66 -3.77 -1.04
C CYS A 162 6.95 -4.12 -2.51
N HIS A 163 6.44 -3.35 -3.47
CA HIS A 163 6.55 -3.60 -4.91
C HIS A 163 7.48 -2.60 -5.62
N SER A 164 8.52 -2.13 -4.92
CA SER A 164 9.65 -1.47 -5.56
C SER A 164 10.95 -1.97 -4.94
N ALA A 165 12.01 -2.10 -5.73
CA ALA A 165 13.32 -2.49 -5.23
C ALA A 165 14.43 -1.71 -5.92
N ASN A 166 15.59 -1.61 -5.26
CA ASN A 166 16.79 -1.08 -5.86
C ASN A 166 17.49 -2.16 -6.70
N LEU A 167 17.76 -1.86 -7.97
CA LEU A 167 18.56 -2.65 -8.89
C LEU A 167 19.75 -1.80 -9.34
N PHE A 168 20.95 -2.19 -8.91
CA PHE A 168 22.22 -1.50 -9.23
C PHE A 168 22.20 0.01 -8.92
N GLY A 169 21.68 0.40 -7.76
CA GLY A 169 21.61 1.80 -7.33
C GLY A 169 20.36 2.53 -7.78
N THR A 170 19.54 1.95 -8.68
CA THR A 170 18.37 2.62 -9.26
C THR A 170 17.07 1.91 -8.85
N SER A 171 16.05 2.67 -8.48
CA SER A 171 14.76 2.10 -8.09
C SER A 171 14.01 1.57 -9.31
N VAL A 172 13.41 0.38 -9.19
CA VAL A 172 12.56 -0.22 -10.22
C VAL A 172 11.23 -0.61 -9.57
N MET A 173 10.15 -0.14 -10.17
CA MET A 173 8.80 -0.46 -9.74
C MET A 173 8.38 -1.84 -10.30
N GLY A 174 7.62 -2.60 -9.52
CA GLY A 174 7.22 -3.98 -9.84
C GLY A 174 8.17 -5.06 -9.30
N LEU A 175 9.37 -4.69 -8.83
CA LEU A 175 10.26 -5.63 -8.14
C LEU A 175 9.88 -5.77 -6.66
N THR A 176 9.96 -7.00 -6.15
CA THR A 176 9.73 -7.28 -4.73
C THR A 176 10.80 -6.62 -3.85
N ASN A 177 10.37 -5.78 -2.91
CA ASN A 177 11.25 -5.18 -1.91
C ASN A 177 11.68 -6.20 -0.85
N LYS A 178 12.89 -6.74 -0.98
CA LYS A 178 13.42 -7.75 -0.06
C LYS A 178 13.96 -7.18 1.26
N VAL A 179 14.06 -5.86 1.40
CA VAL A 179 14.59 -5.21 2.60
C VAL A 179 13.52 -4.52 3.45
N THR A 180 12.26 -4.54 2.99
CA THR A 180 11.15 -3.89 3.69
C THR A 180 10.91 -4.48 5.07
N LYS A 181 10.67 -3.60 6.05
CA LYS A 181 10.36 -3.95 7.45
C LYS A 181 8.91 -3.64 7.84
N ALA A 182 7.99 -3.57 6.87
CA ALA A 182 6.58 -3.24 7.11
C ALA A 182 5.93 -4.08 8.24
N ASN A 183 6.12 -5.40 8.26
CA ASN A 183 5.61 -6.24 9.36
C ASN A 183 6.21 -5.89 10.73
N LYS A 184 7.52 -5.62 10.76
CA LYS A 184 8.21 -5.24 12.00
C LYS A 184 7.62 -3.94 12.54
N LEU A 185 7.29 -2.99 11.67
CA LEU A 185 6.58 -1.76 12.07
C LEU A 185 5.26 -2.09 12.76
N PHE A 186 4.44 -2.98 12.19
CA PHE A 186 3.16 -3.34 12.81
C PHE A 186 3.31 -4.11 14.13
N VAL A 187 4.29 -5.01 14.24
CA VAL A 187 4.62 -5.70 15.50
C VAL A 187 4.94 -4.68 16.58
N LYS A 188 5.84 -3.74 16.28
CA LYS A 188 6.26 -2.70 17.21
C LYS A 188 5.10 -1.73 17.52
N ALA A 189 4.33 -1.32 16.52
CA ALA A 189 3.14 -0.49 16.70
C ALA A 189 2.13 -1.17 17.64
N LYS A 190 1.85 -2.47 17.48
CA LYS A 190 0.97 -3.20 18.41
C LYS A 190 1.50 -3.26 19.84
N GLN A 191 2.82 -3.37 20.01
CA GLN A 191 3.45 -3.39 21.33
C GLN A 191 3.39 -2.02 22.02
N PHE A 192 3.48 -0.92 21.27
CA PHE A 192 3.68 0.40 21.86
C PHE A 192 2.46 1.31 21.79
N LEU A 193 1.78 1.37 20.64
CA LEU A 193 0.73 2.34 20.36
C LEU A 193 -0.41 2.35 21.41
N PRO A 194 -0.86 1.20 21.96
CA PRO A 194 -1.87 1.21 23.03
C PRO A 194 -1.46 2.03 24.25
N PHE A 195 -0.17 2.00 24.61
CA PHE A 195 0.37 2.64 25.80
C PHE A 195 0.74 4.12 25.63
N VAL A 196 0.75 4.64 24.38
CA VAL A 196 1.00 6.06 24.12
C VAL A 196 -0.17 6.88 24.66
N PRO A 197 0.00 7.69 25.71
CA PRO A 197 -1.10 8.50 26.24
C PRO A 197 -1.40 9.62 25.24
N THR A 198 -2.67 9.74 24.85
CA THR A 198 -3.05 10.64 23.77
C THR A 198 -2.80 12.12 24.08
N LYS A 199 -3.04 12.56 25.32
CA LYS A 199 -2.70 13.92 25.78
C LYS A 199 -1.20 14.20 25.73
N LEU A 200 -0.40 13.16 25.94
CA LEU A 200 1.06 13.26 25.91
C LEU A 200 1.56 13.48 24.48
N PHE A 201 1.06 12.66 23.55
CA PHE A 201 1.30 12.83 22.12
C PHE A 201 0.89 14.22 21.65
N GLN A 202 -0.29 14.68 22.08
CA GLN A 202 -0.80 16.00 21.75
C GLN A 202 0.17 17.11 22.20
N LYS A 203 0.62 17.06 23.46
CA LYS A 203 1.53 18.06 24.03
C LYS A 203 2.90 18.05 23.35
N VAL A 204 3.53 16.88 23.18
CA VAL A 204 4.90 16.76 22.65
C VAL A 204 4.96 17.03 21.15
N GLY A 205 3.98 16.52 20.40
CA GLY A 205 3.92 16.69 18.95
C GLY A 205 3.23 17.99 18.52
N GLY A 206 2.66 18.77 19.46
CA GLY A 206 1.85 19.95 19.13
C GLY A 206 0.61 19.59 18.30
N ALA A 207 0.00 18.42 18.53
CA ALA A 207 -1.11 17.94 17.72
C ALA A 207 -2.40 18.71 18.01
N THR A 208 -3.21 18.92 16.97
CA THR A 208 -4.60 19.38 17.08
C THR A 208 -5.49 18.29 17.69
N ASP A 209 -6.73 18.64 18.05
CA ASP A 209 -7.71 17.67 18.54
C ASP A 209 -8.10 16.67 17.43
N GLU A 210 -8.10 17.11 16.18
CA GLU A 210 -8.34 16.33 14.98
C GLU A 210 -7.22 15.30 14.74
N GLU A 211 -5.96 15.71 14.74
CA GLU A 211 -4.82 14.80 14.60
C GLU A 211 -4.72 13.82 15.77
N THR A 212 -5.09 14.31 16.96
CA THR A 212 -5.26 13.48 18.15
C THR A 212 -6.35 12.43 17.96
N PHE A 213 -7.47 12.78 17.31
CA PHE A 213 -8.52 11.84 16.94
C PHE A 213 -8.01 10.80 15.92
N MET A 214 -7.18 11.20 14.95
CA MET A 214 -6.53 10.28 14.01
C MET A 214 -5.69 9.24 14.75
N LEU A 215 -4.87 9.64 15.74
CA LEU A 215 -4.13 8.70 16.58
C LEU A 215 -5.06 7.74 17.34
N LYS A 216 -6.14 8.25 17.95
CA LYS A 216 -7.14 7.40 18.63
C LYS A 216 -7.75 6.38 17.67
N ARG A 217 -8.07 6.77 16.45
CA ARG A 217 -8.58 5.87 15.41
C ARG A 217 -7.56 4.77 15.10
N THR A 218 -6.29 5.10 14.93
CA THR A 218 -5.21 4.11 14.73
C THR A 218 -5.09 3.16 15.92
N LYS A 219 -5.11 3.67 17.15
CA LYS A 219 -5.11 2.87 18.39
C LYS A 219 -6.29 1.88 18.45
N ASN A 220 -7.47 2.31 18.03
CA ASN A 220 -8.67 1.48 18.05
C ASN A 220 -8.69 0.42 16.95
N ASN A 221 -7.97 0.66 15.85
CA ASN A 221 -7.92 -0.23 14.68
C ASN A 221 -6.74 -1.20 14.72
N ILE A 222 -5.65 -0.88 15.43
CA ILE A 222 -4.45 -1.71 15.41
C ILE A 222 -4.71 -3.12 15.97
N GLY A 223 -5.67 -3.28 16.88
CA GLY A 223 -6.08 -4.57 17.47
C GLY A 223 -6.45 -5.62 16.42
N ALA A 224 -7.02 -5.16 15.30
CA ALA A 224 -7.43 -5.98 14.19
C ALA A 224 -6.33 -6.49 13.27
N VAL A 225 -5.14 -5.90 13.33
CA VAL A 225 -4.05 -6.31 12.46
C VAL A 225 -3.37 -7.51 13.08
N GLY A 226 -3.40 -8.66 12.42
CA GLY A 226 -2.57 -9.80 12.80
C GLY A 226 -1.12 -9.49 12.51
N VAL A 227 -0.23 -9.70 13.48
CA VAL A 227 1.19 -9.39 13.35
C VAL A 227 2.03 -10.55 13.82
N LYS A 228 3.15 -10.76 13.14
CA LYS A 228 4.17 -11.75 13.49
C LYS A 228 5.52 -11.17 13.12
N ASP A 229 6.52 -11.42 13.96
CA ASP A 229 7.89 -11.11 13.60
C ASP A 229 8.30 -11.94 12.38
N PRO A 230 8.90 -11.31 11.34
CA PRO A 230 9.37 -12.06 10.17
C PRO A 230 10.49 -13.02 10.58
N LEU A 231 10.51 -14.25 10.04
CA LEU A 231 11.63 -15.17 10.25
C LEU A 231 12.85 -14.67 9.47
N VAL A 232 12.61 -14.21 8.24
CA VAL A 232 13.59 -13.52 7.40
C VAL A 232 12.98 -12.21 6.88
N VAL A 233 13.75 -11.12 6.95
CA VAL A 233 13.34 -9.80 6.42
C VAL A 233 13.01 -9.94 4.92
N GLY A 234 11.89 -9.34 4.50
CA GLY A 234 11.45 -9.33 3.11
C GLY A 234 10.75 -10.60 2.60
N LEU A 235 10.80 -11.73 3.32
CA LEU A 235 10.23 -13.01 2.84
C LEU A 235 8.83 -13.29 3.42
N ASP A 236 8.64 -13.15 4.73
CA ASP A 236 7.46 -13.69 5.44
C ASP A 236 6.43 -12.62 5.83
N THR A 237 6.25 -11.58 5.00
CA THR A 237 5.62 -10.37 5.52
C THR A 237 4.14 -10.25 5.19
N SER A 238 3.77 -10.12 3.92
CA SER A 238 2.37 -9.80 3.56
C SER A 238 1.39 -10.94 3.80
N LEU A 239 1.69 -12.17 3.33
CA LEU A 239 0.75 -13.29 3.39
C LEU A 239 0.41 -13.70 4.84
N PRO A 240 1.39 -13.87 5.76
CA PRO A 240 1.08 -14.14 7.15
C PRO A 240 0.32 -12.98 7.81
N GLN A 241 0.67 -11.72 7.51
CA GLN A 241 -0.03 -10.58 8.08
C GLN A 241 -1.52 -10.56 7.69
N VAL A 242 -1.84 -10.82 6.42
CA VAL A 242 -3.22 -10.90 5.93
C VAL A 242 -3.97 -12.05 6.60
N ALA A 243 -3.41 -13.26 6.57
CA ALA A 243 -4.05 -14.43 7.17
C ALA A 243 -4.30 -14.27 8.68
N LEU A 244 -3.32 -13.73 9.41
CA LEU A 244 -3.45 -13.44 10.84
C LEU A 244 -4.42 -12.28 11.13
N SER A 245 -4.55 -11.33 10.20
CA SER A 245 -5.56 -10.27 10.31
C SER A 245 -6.96 -10.82 10.09
N LEU A 246 -7.16 -11.69 9.10
CA LEU A 246 -8.44 -12.36 8.84
C LEU A 246 -8.87 -13.28 10.01
N ALA A 247 -7.92 -13.90 10.70
CA ALA A 247 -8.19 -14.64 11.93
C ALA A 247 -8.81 -13.77 13.05
N ARG A 248 -8.61 -12.44 12.98
CA ARG A 248 -9.16 -11.43 13.92
C ARG A 248 -10.45 -10.78 13.43
N ARG A 249 -11.00 -11.25 12.31
CA ARG A 249 -12.23 -10.76 11.69
C ARG A 249 -13.35 -11.80 11.75
N ASN A 250 -14.57 -11.35 11.52
CA ASN A 250 -15.67 -12.25 11.17
C ASN A 250 -15.39 -12.99 9.85
N SER A 251 -16.11 -14.07 9.61
CA SER A 251 -16.01 -14.87 8.38
C SER A 251 -17.06 -14.46 7.33
N ASP A 252 -17.66 -13.27 7.47
CA ASP A 252 -18.51 -12.67 6.44
C ASP A 252 -17.68 -12.20 5.24
N ASP A 253 -18.36 -11.91 4.13
CA ASP A 253 -17.75 -11.50 2.85
C ASP A 253 -16.90 -10.23 2.94
N TYR A 254 -17.11 -9.41 3.97
CA TYR A 254 -16.40 -8.14 4.18
C TYR A 254 -15.31 -8.25 5.25
N ALA A 255 -15.11 -9.44 5.82
CA ALA A 255 -14.24 -9.66 6.97
C ALA A 255 -14.45 -8.59 8.05
N THR A 256 -15.71 -8.35 8.47
CA THR A 256 -16.02 -7.26 9.39
C THR A 256 -15.27 -7.35 10.72
N LYS A 257 -15.03 -6.18 11.35
CA LYS A 257 -14.27 -6.09 12.60
C LYS A 257 -15.05 -6.76 13.74
N ASN A 258 -14.37 -7.58 14.55
CA ASN A 258 -14.96 -8.23 15.72
C ASN A 258 -14.04 -8.07 16.93
N LYS A 259 -14.52 -7.40 17.98
CA LYS A 259 -13.72 -7.14 19.20
C LYS A 259 -13.33 -8.39 19.96
N ILE A 260 -14.15 -9.44 19.92
CA ILE A 260 -13.83 -10.72 20.53
C ILE A 260 -12.66 -11.36 19.78
N PHE A 261 -12.70 -11.42 18.45
CA PHE A 261 -11.61 -12.00 17.65
C PHE A 261 -10.35 -11.12 17.60
N GLU A 262 -10.47 -9.82 17.82
CA GLU A 262 -9.31 -8.95 18.02
C GLU A 262 -8.52 -9.35 19.28
N ALA A 263 -9.21 -9.71 20.37
CA ALA A 263 -8.59 -10.17 21.62
C ALA A 263 -8.21 -11.66 21.57
N PHE A 264 -9.08 -12.50 20.98
CA PHE A 264 -8.98 -13.95 20.90
C PHE A 264 -9.12 -14.41 19.44
N PRO A 265 -8.04 -14.34 18.64
CA PRO A 265 -8.09 -14.71 17.22
C PRO A 265 -8.55 -16.15 17.01
N LYS A 266 -9.22 -16.40 15.88
CA LYS A 266 -9.50 -17.75 15.40
C LYS A 266 -8.17 -18.48 15.17
N ARG A 267 -8.13 -19.78 15.44
CA ARG A 267 -6.92 -20.61 15.24
C ARG A 267 -6.44 -20.48 13.80
N ASN A 268 -5.16 -20.16 13.61
CA ASN A 268 -4.51 -20.08 12.30
C ASN A 268 -3.19 -20.85 12.31
N MET A 269 -2.91 -21.63 11.26
CA MET A 269 -1.69 -22.46 11.16
C MET A 269 -0.39 -21.64 11.17
N LEU A 270 -0.46 -20.37 10.77
CA LEU A 270 0.68 -19.45 10.76
C LEU A 270 0.98 -18.86 12.14
N GLU A 271 0.08 -19.06 13.13
CA GLU A 271 0.37 -18.83 14.54
C GLU A 271 1.21 -19.99 15.08
N HIS A 272 2.53 -19.83 15.13
CA HIS A 272 3.34 -20.70 15.96
C HIS A 272 3.20 -20.24 17.41
N LYS A 273 2.99 -21.19 18.33
CA LYS A 273 3.09 -20.92 19.77
C LYS A 273 4.43 -20.21 20.01
N ARG A 274 4.40 -19.11 20.76
CA ARG A 274 5.62 -18.49 21.28
C ARG A 274 6.45 -19.60 21.93
N ALA A 275 7.70 -19.76 21.49
CA ALA A 275 8.71 -20.44 22.29
C ALA A 275 8.88 -19.67 23.60
#